data_AF-A0A2R6NK97-F1
#
_entry.id   AF-A0A2R6NK97-F1
#
_cell.length_a   1.000
_cell.length_b   1.000
_cell.length_c   1.000
_cell.angle_alpha   90.00
_cell.angle_beta   90.00
_cell.angle_gamma   90.00
#
_symmetry.space_group_name_H-M   'P 1'
#
loop_
_entity.id
_entity.type
_entity.pdbx_description
1 polymer ?
#
loop_
_entity_poly.entity_id
_entity_poly.type
_entity_poly.pdbx_seq_one_letter_code
_entity_poly.pdbx_strand_id
1 'polypeptide(L)'
;MLEEVTVGDFIQSIFFSYGISAGAAHGRDWLRRSMTLTNPDASQVLLVTHRARILRIPYSTRIGNIWAGAKWPRQSLLAFEDLRSTSRQRPHEIDGAFFNKGYTVDLHVLRNEEIPA
;
A
#
# COMPACT_ATOMS: atom_id res chain seq x y z
N MET A 1 -4.15 -17.15 -8.35
CA MET A 1 -5.12 -16.29 -9.05
C MET A 1 -5.09 -14.83 -8.58
N LEU A 2 -4.76 -14.53 -7.31
CA LEU A 2 -4.56 -13.16 -6.81
C LEU A 2 -3.36 -12.42 -7.42
N GLU A 3 -2.35 -13.13 -7.94
CA GLU A 3 -1.11 -12.52 -8.45
C GLU A 3 -1.32 -11.57 -9.63
N GLU A 4 -2.38 -11.80 -10.42
CA GLU A 4 -2.73 -10.97 -11.59
C GLU A 4 -3.60 -9.76 -11.24
N VAL A 5 -4.22 -9.76 -10.05
CA VAL A 5 -5.10 -8.68 -9.59
C VAL A 5 -4.24 -7.46 -9.25
N THR A 6 -4.71 -6.28 -9.64
CA THR A 6 -4.02 -5.04 -9.25
C THR A 6 -4.31 -4.69 -7.79
N VAL A 7 -3.38 -3.98 -7.16
CA VAL A 7 -3.56 -3.42 -5.82
C VAL A 7 -4.82 -2.54 -5.78
N GLY A 8 -5.10 -1.79 -6.85
CA GLY A 8 -6.30 -0.97 -6.95
C GLY A 8 -7.59 -1.77 -6.95
N ASP A 9 -7.69 -2.81 -7.78
CA ASP A 9 -8.89 -3.67 -7.83
C ASP A 9 -9.13 -4.34 -6.47
N PHE A 10 -8.05 -4.78 -5.81
CA PHE A 10 -8.11 -5.39 -4.50
C PHE A 10 -8.60 -4.42 -3.41
N ILE A 11 -8.06 -3.20 -3.38
CA ILE A 11 -8.50 -2.13 -2.47
C ILE A 11 -9.97 -1.80 -2.72
N GLN A 12 -10.36 -1.59 -3.98
CA GLN A 12 -11.74 -1.28 -4.32
C GLN A 12 -12.69 -2.36 -3.82
N SER A 13 -12.37 -3.64 -4.04
CA SER A 13 -13.18 -4.76 -3.55
C SER A 13 -13.31 -4.77 -2.03
N ILE A 14 -12.21 -4.57 -1.29
CA ILE A 14 -12.21 -4.62 0.18
C ILE A 14 -12.96 -3.43 0.77
N PHE A 15 -12.62 -2.21 0.35
CA PHE A 15 -13.20 -0.99 0.93
C PHE A 15 -14.65 -0.80 0.53
N PHE A 16 -15.09 -1.30 -0.62
CA PHE A 16 -16.50 -1.32 -0.98
C PHE A 16 -17.30 -2.24 -0.03
N SER A 17 -16.82 -3.48 0.16
CA SER A 17 -17.46 -4.44 1.08
C SER A 17 -17.46 -3.93 2.53
N TYR A 18 -16.33 -3.37 2.97
CA TYR A 18 -16.21 -2.78 4.30
C TYR A 18 -17.10 -1.54 4.44
N GLY A 19 -17.14 -0.66 3.43
CA GLY A 19 -17.96 0.55 3.44
C GLY A 19 -19.45 0.26 3.57
N ILE A 20 -19.96 -0.78 2.90
CA ILE A 20 -21.35 -1.24 3.07
C ILE A 20 -21.60 -1.71 4.51
N SER A 21 -20.71 -2.56 5.03
CA SER A 21 -20.85 -3.15 6.35
C SER A 21 -20.74 -2.11 7.47
N ALA A 22 -19.70 -1.28 7.41
CA ALA A 22 -19.45 -0.19 8.36
C ALA A 22 -20.49 0.92 8.23
N GLY A 23 -20.98 1.20 7.02
CA GLY A 23 -22.05 2.15 6.79
C GLY A 23 -23.36 1.74 7.47
N ALA A 24 -23.68 0.45 7.45
CA ALA A 24 -24.82 -0.10 8.18
C ALA A 24 -24.66 -0.02 9.70
N ALA A 25 -23.45 -0.24 10.22
CA ALA A 25 -23.18 -0.25 11.66
C ALA A 25 -22.92 1.14 12.28
N HIS A 26 -22.31 2.06 11.53
CA HIS A 26 -21.76 3.31 12.05
C HIS A 26 -22.24 4.56 11.30
N GLY A 27 -23.14 4.39 10.32
CA GLY A 27 -23.76 5.48 9.57
C GLY A 27 -23.00 5.90 8.30
N ARG A 28 -23.61 6.83 7.55
CA ARG A 28 -23.20 7.18 6.18
C ARG A 28 -21.80 7.80 6.06
N ASP A 29 -21.28 8.39 7.12
CA ASP A 29 -19.95 9.02 7.07
C ASP A 29 -18.82 7.99 6.99
N TRP A 30 -19.00 6.80 7.56
CA TRP A 30 -18.05 5.70 7.42
C TRP A 30 -18.02 5.16 5.99
N LEU A 31 -19.19 5.00 5.37
CA LEU A 31 -19.30 4.64 3.95
C LEU A 31 -18.55 5.67 3.08
N ARG A 32 -18.79 6.96 3.29
CA ARG A 32 -18.09 8.03 2.53
C ARG A 32 -16.58 7.94 2.68
N ARG A 33 -16.08 7.82 3.92
CA ARG A 33 -14.64 7.72 4.20
C ARG A 33 -14.01 6.51 3.50
N SER A 34 -14.65 5.34 3.58
CA SER A 34 -14.17 4.14 2.90
C SER A 34 -14.16 4.29 1.37
N MET A 35 -15.18 4.94 0.80
CA MET A 35 -15.21 5.22 -0.64
C MET A 35 -14.10 6.19 -1.07
N THR A 36 -13.76 7.19 -0.26
CA THR A 36 -12.62 8.08 -0.57
C THR A 36 -11.31 7.30 -0.71
N LEU A 37 -11.09 6.28 0.11
CA LEU A 37 -9.89 5.43 0.06
C LEU A 37 -9.82 4.52 -1.17
N THR A 38 -10.91 4.40 -1.94
CA THR A 38 -10.90 3.69 -3.23
C THR A 38 -10.50 4.56 -4.40
N ASN A 39 -10.46 5.88 -4.22
CA ASN A 39 -10.08 6.81 -5.28
C ASN A 39 -8.55 6.98 -5.32
N PRO A 40 -7.87 6.57 -6.40
CA PRO A 40 -6.41 6.70 -6.52
C PRO A 40 -5.94 8.16 -6.56
N ASP A 41 -6.80 9.12 -6.93
CA ASP A 41 -6.46 10.55 -6.92
C ASP A 41 -6.57 11.17 -5.52
N ALA A 42 -7.26 10.51 -4.59
CA ALA A 42 -7.50 11.00 -3.23
C ALA A 42 -6.71 10.24 -2.16
N SER A 43 -6.01 9.16 -2.52
CA SER A 43 -5.35 8.27 -1.57
C SER A 43 -4.10 7.61 -2.13
N GLN A 44 -3.23 7.12 -1.24
CA GLN A 44 -2.01 6.40 -1.60
C GLN A 44 -1.95 5.06 -0.89
N VAL A 45 -1.30 4.11 -1.55
CA VAL A 45 -0.99 2.80 -0.98
C VAL A 45 0.47 2.79 -0.56
N LEU A 46 0.69 2.50 0.72
CA LEU A 46 2.00 2.49 1.34
C LEU A 46 2.33 1.09 1.85
N LEU A 47 3.59 0.71 1.71
CA LEU A 47 4.16 -0.48 2.31
C LEU A 47 5.33 -0.09 3.19
N VAL A 48 5.32 -0.57 4.44
CA VAL A 48 6.46 -0.45 5.34
C VAL A 48 7.36 -1.67 5.20
N THR A 49 8.63 -1.45 4.89
CA THR A 49 9.61 -2.55 4.78
C THR A 49 10.13 -3.01 6.13
N HIS A 50 10.82 -4.15 6.17
CA HIS A 50 11.46 -4.65 7.38
C HIS A 50 12.48 -3.65 7.97
N ARG A 51 13.12 -2.81 7.15
CA ARG A 51 14.00 -1.72 7.60
C ARG A 51 13.31 -0.36 7.71
N ALA A 52 11.99 -0.36 7.86
CA ALA A 52 11.17 0.84 8.07
C ALA A 52 11.29 1.88 6.93
N ARG A 53 11.47 1.43 5.69
CA ARG A 53 11.24 2.30 4.52
C ARG A 53 9.75 2.43 4.30
N ILE A 54 9.32 3.59 3.81
CA ILE A 54 7.92 3.85 3.46
C ILE A 54 7.88 3.88 1.94
N LEU A 55 7.35 2.81 1.33
CA LEU A 55 7.31 2.66 -0.11
C LEU A 55 5.92 2.99 -0.64
N ARG A 56 5.85 3.89 -1.63
CA ARG A 56 4.63 4.17 -2.36
C ARG A 56 4.40 3.13 -3.45
N ILE A 57 3.29 2.41 -3.36
CA ILE A 57 2.90 1.38 -4.32
C ILE A 57 1.88 1.99 -5.30
N PRO A 58 2.16 1.96 -6.62
CA PRO A 58 1.17 2.34 -7.63
C PRO A 58 -0.06 1.43 -7.59
N TYR A 59 -1.25 2.00 -7.74
CA TYR A 59 -2.52 1.26 -7.81
C TYR A 59 -2.53 0.19 -8.92
N SER A 60 -1.85 0.46 -10.03
CA SER A 60 -1.71 -0.47 -11.17
C SER A 60 -0.78 -1.66 -10.92
N THR A 61 -0.08 -1.68 -9.77
CA THR A 61 0.82 -2.77 -9.40
C THR A 61 0.02 -4.04 -9.22
N ARG A 62 0.42 -5.11 -9.89
CA ARG A 62 -0.11 -6.46 -9.64
C ARG A 62 0.34 -6.95 -8.26
N ILE A 63 -0.53 -7.63 -7.52
CA ILE A 63 -0.20 -8.13 -6.18
C ILE A 63 1.08 -8.99 -6.19
N GLY A 64 1.25 -9.85 -7.21
CA GLY A 64 2.45 -10.69 -7.33
C GLY A 64 3.77 -9.89 -7.45
N ASN A 65 3.69 -8.65 -7.92
CA ASN A 65 4.86 -7.79 -8.15
C ASN A 65 5.28 -6.99 -6.90
N ILE A 66 4.50 -7.02 -5.81
CA ILE A 66 4.82 -6.27 -4.58
C ILE A 66 6.20 -6.67 -4.04
N TRP A 67 6.52 -7.96 -4.05
CA TRP A 67 7.81 -8.47 -3.56
C TRP A 67 8.98 -7.93 -4.37
N ALA A 68 8.85 -7.94 -5.70
CA ALA A 68 9.90 -7.49 -6.60
C ALA A 68 10.12 -5.98 -6.51
N GLY A 69 9.04 -5.21 -6.34
CA GLY A 69 9.12 -3.75 -6.24
C GLY A 69 9.64 -3.24 -4.88
N ALA A 70 9.43 -4.02 -3.82
CA ALA A 70 9.92 -3.69 -2.47
C ALA A 70 11.37 -4.12 -2.21
N LYS A 71 11.95 -4.97 -3.05
CA LYS A 71 13.27 -5.59 -2.83
C LYS A 71 14.43 -4.59 -2.88
N TRP A 72 15.35 -4.75 -1.93
CA TRP A 72 16.64 -4.07 -1.90
C TRP A 72 17.81 -5.08 -1.85
N PRO A 73 18.96 -4.82 -2.52
CA PRO A 73 19.26 -3.67 -3.38
C PRO A 73 18.34 -3.57 -4.59
N ARG A 74 18.05 -2.34 -5.03
CA ARG A 74 17.18 -2.12 -6.19
C ARG A 74 17.85 -2.67 -7.44
N GLN A 75 17.23 -3.69 -8.02
CA GLN A 75 17.65 -4.30 -9.29
C GLN A 75 16.50 -4.36 -10.30
N SER A 76 15.31 -3.92 -9.90
CA SER A 76 14.05 -4.11 -10.62
C SER A 76 13.59 -2.82 -11.29
N LEU A 77 13.01 -2.94 -12.49
CA LEU A 77 12.25 -1.86 -13.14
C LEU A 77 10.96 -1.52 -12.39
N LEU A 78 10.53 -2.36 -11.45
CA LEU A 78 9.33 -2.20 -10.63
C LEU A 78 9.61 -1.49 -9.31
N ALA A 79 10.75 -0.82 -9.16
CA ALA A 79 11.17 -0.25 -7.87
C ALA A 79 10.19 0.83 -7.38
N PHE A 80 9.53 0.57 -6.25
CA PHE A 80 8.62 1.53 -5.62
C PHE A 80 9.35 2.76 -5.11
N GLU A 81 8.68 3.90 -5.08
CA GLU A 81 9.26 5.15 -4.57
C GLU A 81 9.42 5.09 -3.05
N ASP A 82 10.57 5.54 -2.52
CA ASP A 82 10.81 5.64 -1.07
C ASP A 82 10.46 7.06 -0.64
N LEU A 83 9.41 7.20 0.18
CA LEU A 83 8.88 8.50 0.62
C LEU A 83 9.67 9.13 1.76
N ARG A 84 10.77 8.52 2.21
CA ARG A 84 11.59 9.13 3.27
C ARG A 84 12.36 10.32 2.72
N SER A 85 12.28 11.44 3.44
CA SER A 85 13.01 12.68 3.12
C SER A 85 14.53 12.52 3.21
N THR A 86 15.03 11.68 4.12
CA THR A 86 16.46 11.45 4.30
C THR A 86 16.86 10.07 3.77
N SER A 87 17.73 10.06 2.76
CA SER A 87 18.36 8.83 2.29
C SER A 87 19.27 8.25 3.38
N ARG A 88 19.02 6.99 3.74
CA ARG A 88 19.89 6.27 4.68
C ARG A 88 21.22 5.96 3.98
N GLN A 89 22.35 6.22 4.64
CA GLN A 89 23.72 5.98 4.12
C GLN A 89 24.07 4.51 3.80
N ARG A 90 23.09 3.59 3.78
CA ARG A 90 23.30 2.14 3.54
C ARG A 90 22.48 1.68 2.33
N PRO A 91 22.88 2.06 1.10
CA PRO A 91 22.16 1.69 -0.13
C PRO A 91 22.19 0.18 -0.45
N HIS A 92 23.16 -0.55 0.11
CA HIS A 92 23.35 -2.00 -0.10
C HIS A 92 22.78 -2.88 1.02
N GLU A 93 22.05 -2.31 1.98
CA GLU A 93 21.38 -3.09 3.02
C GLU A 93 20.26 -3.92 2.39
N ILE A 94 20.27 -5.24 2.63
CA ILE A 94 19.19 -6.14 2.20
C ILE A 94 17.91 -5.75 2.96
N ASP A 95 16.85 -5.51 2.21
CA ASP A 95 15.55 -5.08 2.71
C ASP A 95 14.43 -5.52 1.74
N GLY A 96 13.18 -5.46 2.21
CA GLY A 96 12.02 -5.89 1.45
C GLY A 96 10.73 -5.76 2.22
N ALA A 97 9.63 -6.15 1.58
CA ALA A 97 8.33 -6.26 2.23
C ALA A 97 8.44 -7.10 3.52
N PHE A 98 7.85 -6.60 4.60
CA PHE A 98 7.85 -7.28 5.89
C PHE A 98 6.68 -8.26 5.97
N PHE A 99 6.98 -9.53 6.28
CA PHE A 99 5.96 -10.52 6.61
C PHE A 99 5.61 -10.43 8.10
N ASN A 100 4.48 -9.82 8.40
CA ASN A 100 3.90 -9.84 9.73
C ASN A 100 3.36 -11.26 10.02
N LYS A 101 3.71 -11.80 11.20
CA LYS A 101 3.39 -13.17 11.64
C LYS A 101 3.82 -14.30 10.68
N GLY A 102 4.69 -14.02 9.71
CA GLY A 102 5.17 -14.99 8.72
C GLY A 102 4.20 -15.28 7.56
N TYR A 103 3.05 -14.60 7.47
CA TYR A 103 2.07 -14.85 6.39
C TYR A 103 1.24 -13.63 5.96
N THR A 104 1.33 -12.48 6.64
CA THR A 104 0.63 -11.26 6.21
C THR A 104 1.59 -10.16 5.79
N VAL A 105 1.14 -9.32 4.87
CA VAL A 105 1.77 -8.02 4.60
C VAL A 105 0.76 -6.95 4.90
N ASP A 106 1.23 -5.92 5.57
CA ASP A 106 0.41 -4.78 5.93
C ASP A 106 0.59 -3.70 4.85
N LEU A 107 -0.48 -3.50 4.07
CA LEU A 107 -0.61 -2.37 3.16
C LEU A 107 -1.46 -1.30 3.84
N HIS A 108 -0.98 -0.06 3.83
CA HIS A 108 -1.69 1.08 4.39
C HIS A 108 -2.28 1.91 3.27
N VAL A 109 -3.59 2.17 3.32
CA VAL A 109 -4.27 3.08 2.39
C VAL A 109 -4.63 4.33 3.17
N LEU A 110 -3.99 5.44 2.82
CA LEU A 110 -4.16 6.72 3.50
C LEU A 110 -4.67 7.77 2.52
N ARG A 111 -5.46 8.72 3.01
CA ARG A 111 -5.83 9.88 2.20
C ARG A 111 -4.60 10.76 1.98
N ASN A 112 -4.55 11.45 0.85
CA ASN A 112 -3.42 12.33 0.53
C ASN A 112 -3.17 13.41 1.61
N GLU A 113 -4.23 13.91 2.26
CA GLU A 113 -4.15 14.88 3.34
C GLU A 113 -3.52 14.35 4.65
N GLU A 114 -3.40 13.03 4.80
CA GLU A 114 -2.86 12.37 5.99
C GLU A 114 -1.36 12.07 5.86
N ILE A 115 -0.77 12.28 4.68
CA ILE A 115 0.64 12.03 4.40
C ILE A 115 1.40 13.35 4.56
N PRO A 116 2.41 13.42 5.45
CA PRO A 116 3.24 14.61 5.59
C PRO A 116 3.92 14.97 4.26
N ALA A 117 3.95 16.26 3.94
CA ALA A 117 4.63 16.80 2.75
C ALA A 117 6.15 16.58 2.77
#